data_AF-A0A183U6S1-F1
#
_entry.id   AF-A0A183U6S1-F1
#
_cell.length_a   1.000
_cell.length_b   1.000
_cell.length_c   1.000
_cell.angle_alpha   90.00
_cell.angle_beta   90.00
_cell.angle_gamma   90.00
#
_symmetry.space_group_name_H-M   'P 1'
#
loop_
_entity.id
_entity.type
_entity.pdbx_description
1 polymer ?
#
loop_
_entity_poly.entity_id
_entity_poly.type
_entity_poly.pdbx_seq_one_letter_code
_entity_poly.pdbx_strand_id
1 'polypeptide(L)'
;MQKAGDVSSAFIRDDATVSLEEMVKHASPGKVLSALIAAGARSKNNTIRAGCANLVIHLVERVGATNAVSSADFNKLVNALVSFAKDPSPAVRQHGKEG
;
A
#
# COMPACT_ATOMS: atom_id res chain seq x y z
N MET A 1 -3.24 -14.23 28.83
CA MET A 1 -2.02 -13.45 28.51
C MET A 1 -2.31 -12.58 27.29
N GLN A 2 -2.64 -11.30 27.51
CA GLN A 2 -2.94 -10.34 26.44
C GLN A 2 -1.66 -10.01 25.67
N LYS A 3 -1.66 -10.25 24.36
CA LYS A 3 -0.56 -9.88 23.47
C LYS A 3 -0.58 -8.36 23.25
N ALA A 4 0.10 -7.64 24.14
CA ALA A 4 0.29 -6.19 24.06
C ALA A 4 0.91 -5.72 22.72
N GLY A 5 1.55 -6.62 21.96
CA GLY A 5 2.09 -6.33 20.64
C GLY A 5 1.05 -6.22 19.49
N ASP A 6 -0.13 -6.83 19.61
CA ASP A 6 -1.14 -6.79 18.54
C ASP A 6 -1.88 -5.45 18.51
N VAL A 7 -2.23 -4.92 19.69
CA VAL A 7 -3.02 -3.69 19.84
C VAL A 7 -2.23 -2.46 19.40
N SER A 8 -0.92 -2.45 19.67
CA SER A 8 -0.02 -1.37 19.24
C SER A 8 0.18 -1.37 17.72
N SER A 9 0.20 -2.55 17.10
CA SER A 9 0.32 -2.67 15.63
C SER A 9 -0.92 -2.18 14.89
N ALA A 10 -2.12 -2.39 15.44
CA ALA A 10 -3.39 -1.94 14.88
C ALA A 10 -3.55 -0.41 14.97
N PHE A 11 -3.25 0.18 16.13
CA PHE A 11 -3.32 1.63 16.31
C PHE A 11 -2.33 2.38 15.41
N ILE A 12 -1.10 1.87 15.28
CA ILE A 12 -0.07 2.44 14.38
C ILE A 12 -0.47 2.28 12.90
N ARG A 13 -1.22 1.22 12.54
CA ARG A 13 -1.76 1.05 11.18
C ARG A 13 -2.86 2.04 10.86
N ASP A 14 -3.78 2.26 11.79
CA ASP A 14 -4.85 3.22 11.58
C ASP A 14 -4.26 4.63 11.43
N ASP A 15 -3.31 5.00 12.29
CA ASP A 15 -2.65 6.30 12.24
C ASP A 15 -1.77 6.48 10.99
N ALA A 16 -1.11 5.40 10.53
CA ALA A 16 -0.41 5.39 9.25
C ALA A 16 -1.37 5.47 8.06
N THR A 17 -2.55 4.85 8.14
CA THR A 17 -3.59 4.92 7.10
C THR A 17 -4.14 6.33 7.00
N VAL A 18 -4.45 6.97 8.13
CA VAL A 18 -4.87 8.38 8.20
C VAL A 18 -3.76 9.32 7.68
N SER A 19 -2.52 9.13 8.12
CA SER A 19 -1.38 9.92 7.65
C SER A 19 -1.13 9.75 6.15
N LEU A 20 -1.34 8.54 5.62
CA LEU A 20 -1.24 8.25 4.20
C LEU A 20 -2.43 8.78 3.41
N GLU A 21 -3.64 8.79 3.95
CA GLU A 21 -4.78 9.50 3.35
C GLU A 21 -4.50 11.00 3.24
N GLU A 22 -3.84 11.59 4.24
CA GLU A 22 -3.41 13.00 4.20
C GLU A 22 -2.26 13.21 3.20
N MET A 23 -1.26 12.33 3.15
CA MET A 23 -0.24 12.34 2.08
C MET A 23 -0.87 12.14 0.71
N VAL A 24 -1.95 11.37 0.64
CA VAL A 24 -2.71 11.15 -0.57
C VAL A 24 -3.42 12.46 -0.95
N LYS A 25 -4.03 13.17 -0.01
CA LYS A 25 -4.65 14.49 -0.29
C LYS A 25 -3.65 15.58 -0.70
N HIS A 26 -2.43 15.55 -0.15
CA HIS A 26 -1.51 16.71 -0.22
C HIS A 26 -0.18 16.48 -0.96
N ALA A 27 0.25 15.24 -1.18
CA ALA A 27 1.52 14.92 -1.83
C ALA A 27 1.35 14.41 -3.26
N SER A 28 2.39 14.59 -4.09
CA SER A 28 2.41 14.09 -5.46
C SER A 28 2.28 12.55 -5.49
N PRO A 29 1.32 11.97 -6.24
CA PRO A 29 1.07 10.53 -6.28
C PRO A 29 2.31 9.66 -6.50
N GLY A 30 3.20 10.08 -7.39
CA GLY A 30 4.45 9.36 -7.70
C GLY A 30 5.41 9.24 -6.52
N LYS A 31 5.50 10.28 -5.67
CA LYS A 31 6.32 10.23 -4.44
C LYS A 31 5.71 9.30 -3.40
N VAL A 32 4.38 9.32 -3.26
CA VAL A 32 3.66 8.41 -2.36
C VAL A 32 3.87 6.96 -2.79
N LEU A 33 3.66 6.65 -4.07
CA LEU A 33 3.89 5.31 -4.62
C LEU A 33 5.33 4.83 -4.39
N SER A 34 6.32 5.69 -4.65
CA SER A 34 7.73 5.35 -4.47
C SER A 34 8.07 5.08 -3.00
N ALA A 35 7.52 5.87 -2.07
CA ALA A 35 7.71 5.68 -0.63
C ALA A 35 7.07 4.38 -0.14
N LEU A 36 5.84 4.08 -0.59
CA LEU A 36 5.13 2.84 -0.26
C LEU A 36 5.92 1.60 -0.73
N ILE A 37 6.39 1.60 -1.98
CA ILE A 37 7.19 0.49 -2.51
C ILE A 37 8.51 0.34 -1.73
N ALA A 38 9.18 1.45 -1.42
CA ALA A 38 10.46 1.42 -0.73
C ALA A 38 10.34 0.89 0.71
N ALA A 39 9.32 1.33 1.46
CA ALA A 39 9.16 1.01 2.88
C ALA A 39 8.34 -0.25 3.13
N GLY A 40 7.26 -0.46 2.37
CA GLY A 40 6.25 -1.47 2.67
C GLY A 40 6.41 -2.78 1.90
N ALA A 41 6.67 -2.71 0.59
CA ALA A 41 6.60 -3.88 -0.29
C ALA A 41 7.65 -4.96 0.02
N ARG A 42 8.79 -4.59 0.63
CA ARG A 42 9.90 -5.49 0.98
C ARG A 42 9.96 -5.84 2.47
N SER A 43 8.95 -5.48 3.25
CA SER A 43 8.92 -5.77 4.68
C SER A 43 8.88 -7.28 4.96
N LYS A 44 9.65 -7.74 5.96
CA LYS A 44 9.57 -9.13 6.44
C LYS A 44 8.23 -9.44 7.12
N ASN A 45 7.52 -8.41 7.57
CA ASN A 45 6.22 -8.52 8.22
C ASN A 45 5.10 -8.57 7.17
N ASN A 46 4.38 -9.69 7.09
CA ASN A 46 3.29 -9.90 6.12
C ASN A 46 2.16 -8.88 6.27
N THR A 47 1.92 -8.42 7.49
CA THR A 47 0.85 -7.49 7.80
C THR A 47 1.23 -6.16 7.17
N ILE A 48 2.46 -5.66 7.38
CA ILE A 48 2.95 -4.42 6.76
C ILE A 48 2.84 -4.47 5.23
N ARG A 49 3.17 -5.60 4.61
CA ARG A 49 3.01 -5.78 3.16
C ARG A 49 1.55 -5.70 2.72
N ALA A 50 0.62 -6.27 3.48
CA ALA A 50 -0.81 -6.23 3.16
C ALA A 50 -1.37 -4.80 3.28
N GLY A 51 -0.98 -4.07 4.33
CA GLY A 51 -1.32 -2.66 4.47
C GLY A 51 -0.76 -1.81 3.33
N CYS A 52 0.49 -2.07 2.93
CA CYS A 52 1.10 -1.42 1.77
C CYS A 52 0.32 -1.68 0.47
N ALA A 53 -0.12 -2.92 0.24
CA ALA A 53 -0.94 -3.25 -0.93
C ALA A 53 -2.26 -2.49 -0.92
N ASN A 54 -2.97 -2.45 0.23
CA ASN A 54 -4.21 -1.70 0.38
C ASN A 54 -4.04 -0.20 0.11
N LEU A 55 -2.96 0.40 0.60
CA LEU A 55 -2.65 1.82 0.39
C LEU A 55 -2.34 2.15 -1.08
N VAL A 56 -1.76 1.20 -1.83
CA VAL A 56 -1.55 1.37 -3.27
C VAL A 56 -2.88 1.35 -4.02
N ILE A 57 -3.85 0.53 -3.61
CA ILE A 57 -5.21 0.53 -4.18
C ILE A 57 -5.88 1.89 -3.93
N HIS A 58 -5.92 2.36 -2.69
CA HIS A 58 -6.52 3.66 -2.35
C HIS A 58 -5.86 4.82 -3.09
N LEU A 59 -4.55 4.74 -3.35
CA LEU A 59 -3.84 5.72 -4.17
C LEU A 59 -4.35 5.73 -5.62
N VAL A 60 -4.57 4.56 -6.22
CA VAL A 60 -5.11 4.43 -7.58
C VAL A 60 -6.55 4.94 -7.64
N GLU A 61 -7.39 4.58 -6.67
CA GLU A 61 -8.78 5.04 -6.57
C GLU A 61 -8.85 6.58 -6.50
N ARG A 62 -8.01 7.20 -5.66
CA ARG A 62 -7.97 8.66 -5.53
C ARG A 62 -7.45 9.37 -6.77
N VAL A 63 -6.43 8.83 -7.43
CA VAL A 63 -5.87 9.41 -8.65
C VAL A 63 -6.82 9.19 -9.84
N GLY A 64 -7.61 8.12 -9.78
CA GLY A 64 -8.45 7.63 -10.87
C GLY A 64 -7.66 6.73 -11.82
N ALA A 65 -8.27 5.61 -12.24
CA ALA A 65 -7.64 4.60 -13.08
C ALA A 65 -7.02 5.19 -14.36
N THR A 66 -7.73 6.08 -15.06
CA THR A 66 -7.25 6.72 -16.30
C THR A 66 -5.96 7.51 -16.09
N ASN A 67 -5.88 8.27 -15.00
CA ASN A 67 -4.71 9.07 -14.66
C ASN A 67 -3.56 8.18 -14.14
N ALA A 68 -3.88 7.11 -13.41
CA ALA A 68 -2.90 6.15 -12.94
C ALA A 68 -2.22 5.41 -14.11
N VAL A 69 -3.00 5.04 -15.14
CA VAL A 69 -2.50 4.39 -16.36
C VAL A 69 -1.72 5.37 -17.24
N SER A 70 -2.14 6.63 -17.29
CA SER A 70 -1.46 7.68 -18.07
C SER A 70 -0.24 8.29 -17.37
N SER A 71 0.05 7.87 -16.13
CA SER A 71 1.15 8.37 -15.33
C SER A 71 2.51 7.86 -15.82
N ALA A 72 3.54 8.71 -15.71
CA ALA A 72 4.93 8.28 -15.90
C ALA A 72 5.36 7.16 -14.92
N ASP A 73 4.66 7.02 -13.79
CA ASP A 73 4.90 5.98 -12.78
C ASP A 73 4.09 4.70 -13.02
N PHE A 74 3.34 4.58 -14.11
CA PHE A 74 2.50 3.42 -14.41
C PHE A 74 3.25 2.09 -14.33
N ASN A 75 4.45 2.01 -14.92
CA ASN A 75 5.27 0.79 -14.86
C ASN A 75 5.65 0.41 -13.42
N LYS A 76 5.89 1.39 -12.54
CA LYS A 76 6.18 1.12 -11.12
C LYS A 76 4.94 0.60 -10.40
N LEU A 77 3.78 1.20 -10.70
CA LEU A 77 2.49 0.80 -10.15
C LEU A 77 2.18 -0.67 -10.51
N VAL A 78 2.23 -1.02 -11.80
CA VAL A 78 1.97 -2.37 -12.27
C VAL A 78 2.93 -3.39 -11.65
N ASN A 79 4.23 -3.07 -11.60
CA ASN A 79 5.22 -3.95 -10.97
C ASN A 79 4.94 -4.19 -9.48
N ALA A 80 4.49 -3.14 -8.76
CA ALA A 80 4.10 -3.28 -7.35
C ALA A 80 2.87 -4.18 -7.20
N LEU A 81 1.81 -3.94 -7.97
CA LEU A 81 0.58 -4.74 -7.94
C LEU A 81 0.84 -6.21 -8.27
N VAL A 82 1.60 -6.49 -9.34
CA VAL A 82 2.00 -7.86 -9.71
C VAL A 82 2.82 -8.52 -8.59
N SER A 83 3.70 -7.78 -7.93
CA SER A 83 4.47 -8.31 -6.80
C SER A 83 3.54 -8.67 -5.63
N PHE A 84 2.54 -7.86 -5.33
CA PHE A 84 1.55 -8.16 -4.27
C PHE A 84 0.66 -9.35 -4.64
N ALA A 85 0.21 -9.44 -5.89
CA ALA A 85 -0.59 -10.57 -6.37
C ALA A 85 0.13 -11.93 -6.27
N LYS A 86 1.47 -11.91 -6.32
CA LYS A 86 2.35 -13.08 -6.19
C LYS A 86 2.94 -13.27 -4.78
N ASP A 87 2.52 -12.47 -3.79
CA ASP A 87 3.09 -12.54 -2.44
C ASP A 87 2.85 -13.92 -1.79
N PRO A 88 3.78 -14.45 -0.98
CA PRO A 88 3.58 -15.71 -0.26
C PRO A 88 2.40 -15.68 0.73
N SER A 89 2.03 -14.52 1.26
CA SER A 89 0.91 -14.37 2.20
C SER A 89 -0.44 -14.19 1.48
N PRO A 90 -1.48 -14.99 1.81
CA PRO A 90 -2.81 -14.83 1.24
C PRO A 90 -3.42 -13.43 1.44
N ALA A 91 -3.20 -12.82 2.61
CA ALA A 91 -3.74 -11.50 2.94
C ALA A 91 -3.17 -10.39 2.03
N VAL A 92 -1.90 -10.51 1.64
CA VAL A 92 -1.27 -9.54 0.71
C VAL A 92 -1.78 -9.77 -0.71
N ARG A 93 -1.94 -11.04 -1.12
CA ARG A 93 -2.44 -11.38 -2.46
C ARG A 93 -3.87 -10.91 -2.71
N GLN A 94 -4.71 -10.87 -1.69
CA GLN A 94 -6.09 -10.42 -1.83
C GLN A 94 -6.12 -8.98 -2.40
N HIS A 95 -5.40 -8.07 -1.75
CA HIS A 95 -5.27 -6.69 -2.19
C HIS A 95 -4.57 -6.57 -3.55
N GLY A 96 -3.52 -7.36 -3.80
CA GLY A 96 -2.83 -7.34 -5.09
C GLY A 96 -3.70 -7.74 -6.30
N LYS A 97 -4.86 -8.38 -6.09
CA LYS A 97 -5.82 -8.72 -7.16
C LYS A 97 -6.93 -7.69 -7.33
N GLU A 98 -7.14 -6.84 -6.33
CA GLU A 98 -8.22 -5.84 -6.30
C GLU A 98 -7.81 -4.51 -6.96
N GLY A 99 -6.51 -4.18 -6.95
CA GLY A 99 -5.95 -3.00 -7.62
C GLY A 99 -5.52 -3.24 -9.05
#